data_AF-A0ABD3JHW5-F1
#
_entry.id   AF-A0ABD3JHW5-F1
#
_cell.length_a   1.000
_cell.length_b   1.000
_cell.length_c   1.000
_cell.angle_alpha   90.00
_cell.angle_beta   90.00
_cell.angle_gamma   90.00
#
_symmetry.space_group_name_H-M   'P 1'
#
loop_
_entity.id
_entity.type
_entity.pdbx_description
1 polymer ?
#
loop_
_entity_poly.entity_id
_entity_poly.type
_entity_poly.pdbx_seq_one_letter_code
_entity_poly.pdbx_strand_id
1 'polypeptide(L)'
;MVPAAISTSTSIASCPSRRLPRRETQSHSRPLSTVSSHVPKSAVSVSLNSIADYPDIRTCECFDLHNELVPYGKAWAWQKELVRQKKASIQSDVDCPDTLIVLQHQPVYTMGTGSSEDYLNFDVKNAPFDVHRTERGGEVTYHGPGQLVMYPIINLRNHKMDLHWYLRSLEEVVLRALLSAFSIKASRLEGFTGVWAGMLYKLFLYGYIYFFELYFYDHLSI
;
A
#
# COMPACT_ATOMS: atom_id res chain seq x y z
N MET A 1 -49.94 40.37 -7.20
CA MET A 1 -49.10 41.59 -7.27
C MET A 1 -47.99 41.44 -6.24
N VAL A 2 -46.78 41.18 -6.71
CA VAL A 2 -45.57 40.92 -5.90
C VAL A 2 -44.88 42.25 -5.63
N PRO A 3 -44.40 42.55 -4.39
CA PRO A 3 -43.64 43.77 -4.15
C PRO A 3 -42.17 43.61 -4.55
N ALA A 4 -41.61 44.71 -5.06
CA ALA A 4 -40.28 44.85 -5.64
C ALA A 4 -39.15 44.70 -4.61
N ALA A 5 -38.07 44.04 -5.03
CA ALA A 5 -36.82 43.93 -4.29
C ALA A 5 -35.85 45.07 -4.65
N ILE A 6 -35.24 45.63 -3.62
CA ILE A 6 -34.27 46.73 -3.60
C ILE A 6 -32.93 46.27 -4.19
N SER A 7 -32.35 47.08 -5.08
CA SER A 7 -31.01 46.91 -5.64
C SER A 7 -29.96 47.50 -4.70
N THR A 8 -28.93 46.72 -4.38
CA THR A 8 -27.70 47.23 -3.75
C THR A 8 -26.52 46.99 -4.69
N SER A 9 -26.00 48.09 -5.23
CA SER A 9 -24.78 48.16 -6.03
C SER A 9 -23.55 48.19 -5.12
N THR A 10 -22.67 47.19 -5.23
CA THR A 10 -21.33 47.25 -4.62
C THR A 10 -20.30 47.32 -5.75
N SER A 11 -19.55 48.43 -5.79
CA SER A 11 -18.51 48.71 -6.77
C SER A 11 -17.30 47.79 -6.60
N ILE A 12 -16.88 47.13 -7.67
CA ILE A 12 -15.60 46.40 -7.75
C ILE A 12 -14.50 47.42 -8.07
N ALA A 13 -13.62 47.68 -7.11
CA ALA A 13 -12.38 48.41 -7.36
C ALA A 13 -11.37 47.50 -8.08
N SER A 14 -10.90 47.94 -9.25
CA SER A 14 -9.92 47.26 -10.08
C SER A 14 -8.49 47.45 -9.53
N CYS A 15 -7.79 46.36 -9.27
CA CYS A 15 -6.39 46.36 -8.83
C CYS A 15 -5.46 46.25 -10.06
N PRO A 16 -4.39 47.04 -10.18
CA PRO A 16 -3.56 47.09 -11.38
C PRO A 16 -2.65 45.86 -11.52
N SER A 17 -2.55 45.34 -12.74
CA SER A 17 -1.70 44.21 -13.11
C SER A 17 -0.22 44.59 -13.00
N ARG A 18 0.51 43.93 -12.09
CA ARG A 18 1.96 44.03 -11.95
C ARG A 18 2.59 42.84 -12.68
N ARG A 19 3.22 43.12 -13.82
CA ARG A 19 3.95 42.14 -14.65
C ARG A 19 5.19 41.65 -13.87
N LEU A 20 5.22 40.37 -13.48
CA LEU A 20 6.40 39.75 -12.89
C LEU A 20 7.45 39.46 -13.97
N PRO A 21 8.76 39.66 -13.71
CA PRO A 21 9.80 39.44 -14.69
C PRO A 21 10.00 37.94 -14.98
N ARG A 22 10.26 37.66 -16.26
CA ARG A 22 10.53 36.32 -16.82
C ARG A 22 11.83 35.78 -16.20
N ARG A 23 11.74 34.71 -15.40
CA ARG A 23 12.91 34.06 -14.81
C ARG A 23 13.55 33.16 -15.86
N GLU A 24 14.77 33.49 -16.26
CA GLU A 24 15.63 32.66 -17.11
C GLU A 24 15.86 31.31 -16.42
N THR A 25 15.56 30.22 -17.13
CA THR A 25 15.85 28.86 -16.68
C THR A 25 17.30 28.54 -17.02
N GLN A 26 18.21 28.74 -16.06
CA GLN A 26 19.53 28.09 -16.07
C GLN A 26 19.48 26.77 -15.29
N SER A 27 20.16 25.79 -15.88
CA SER A 27 20.27 24.37 -15.56
C SER A 27 20.75 24.05 -14.15
N HIS A 28 20.12 23.07 -13.48
CA HIS A 28 20.82 22.16 -12.56
C HIS A 28 20.12 20.79 -12.53
N SER A 29 20.66 19.85 -13.30
CA SER A 29 20.40 18.42 -13.15
C SER A 29 20.94 17.97 -11.79
N ARG A 30 20.05 17.77 -10.81
CA ARG A 30 20.39 17.06 -9.57
C ARG A 30 20.63 15.58 -9.90
N PRO A 31 21.72 14.96 -9.42
CA PRO A 31 21.91 13.54 -9.61
C PRO A 31 20.82 12.79 -8.83
N LEU A 32 20.22 11.77 -9.46
CA LEU A 32 19.38 10.79 -8.76
C LEU A 32 20.19 10.24 -7.59
N SER A 33 19.78 10.55 -6.37
CA SER A 33 20.30 9.87 -5.18
C SER A 33 20.11 8.37 -5.39
N THR A 34 21.19 7.60 -5.35
CA THR A 34 21.16 6.13 -5.30
C THR A 34 20.18 5.70 -4.22
N VAL A 35 19.00 5.22 -4.65
CA VAL A 35 17.98 4.68 -3.75
C VAL A 35 18.59 3.43 -3.13
N SER A 36 18.88 3.47 -1.82
CA SER A 36 19.31 2.27 -1.10
C SER A 36 18.24 1.19 -1.26
N SER A 37 18.61 0.10 -1.93
CA SER A 37 17.73 -1.03 -2.24
C SER A 37 17.42 -1.91 -1.03
N HIS A 38 18.00 -1.62 0.13
CA HIS A 38 17.85 -2.41 1.34
C HIS A 38 16.94 -1.71 2.33
N VAL A 39 16.02 -2.47 2.95
CA VAL A 39 15.24 -1.99 4.08
C VAL A 39 16.23 -1.65 5.22
N PRO A 40 16.13 -0.47 5.87
CA PRO A 40 16.92 -0.14 7.03
C PRO A 40 16.78 -1.24 8.08
N LYS A 41 17.90 -1.69 8.64
CA LYS A 41 17.88 -2.69 9.71
C LYS A 41 17.45 -2.03 11.02
N SER A 42 16.15 -1.85 11.19
CA SER A 42 15.48 -1.80 12.50
C SER A 42 14.66 -3.07 12.65
N ALA A 43 15.30 -4.23 12.46
CA ALA A 43 14.63 -5.51 12.62
C ALA A 43 14.33 -5.71 14.12
N VAL A 44 13.07 -5.58 14.49
CA VAL A 44 12.60 -6.10 15.76
C VAL A 44 12.23 -7.55 15.49
N SER A 45 13.11 -8.48 15.89
CA SER A 45 12.78 -9.90 15.88
C SER A 45 11.80 -10.17 17.02
N VAL A 46 10.50 -10.24 16.71
CA VAL A 46 9.50 -10.68 17.68
C VAL A 46 9.46 -12.21 17.64
N SER A 47 10.12 -12.85 18.60
CA SER A 47 9.90 -14.29 18.86
C SER A 47 8.60 -14.43 19.62
N LEU A 48 7.54 -14.90 18.96
CA LEU A 48 6.31 -15.26 19.63
C LEU A 48 6.59 -16.50 20.49
N ASN A 49 6.60 -16.35 21.82
CA ASN A 49 6.60 -17.50 22.72
C ASN A 49 5.43 -18.41 22.36
N SER A 50 5.65 -19.71 22.36
CA SER A 50 4.65 -20.68 21.93
C SER A 50 3.33 -20.51 22.68
N ILE A 51 2.35 -19.93 22.00
CA ILE A 51 0.95 -20.08 22.38
C ILE A 51 0.64 -21.55 22.11
N ALA A 52 0.21 -22.27 23.13
CA ALA A 52 0.07 -23.73 23.15
C ALA A 52 -0.82 -24.33 22.03
N ASP A 53 -1.51 -23.49 21.26
CA ASP A 53 -2.41 -23.86 20.17
C ASP A 53 -1.74 -23.90 18.78
N TYR A 54 -0.48 -23.46 18.63
CA TYR A 54 0.25 -23.47 17.34
C TYR A 54 1.60 -24.18 17.47
N PRO A 55 1.70 -25.48 17.16
CA PRO A 55 2.93 -26.26 17.32
C PRO A 55 4.03 -25.91 16.30
N ASP A 56 3.71 -25.23 15.19
CA ASP A 56 4.65 -24.88 14.11
C ASP A 56 4.91 -23.37 14.03
N ILE A 57 5.39 -22.76 15.11
CA ILE A 57 5.73 -21.33 15.10
C ILE A 57 6.98 -21.11 14.27
N ARG A 58 6.78 -20.53 13.09
CA ARG A 58 7.86 -20.04 12.24
C ARG A 58 8.28 -18.65 12.68
N THR A 59 9.56 -18.35 12.51
CA THR A 59 10.08 -17.00 12.70
C THR A 59 9.63 -16.10 11.56
N CYS A 60 9.32 -14.84 11.90
CA CYS A 60 9.00 -13.80 10.94
C CYS A 60 9.91 -12.60 11.20
N GLU A 61 10.58 -12.12 10.17
CA GLU A 61 11.38 -10.90 10.22
C GLU A 61 10.45 -9.69 10.11
N CYS A 62 10.37 -8.88 11.16
CA CYS A 62 9.57 -7.66 11.15
C CYS A 62 10.46 -6.43 10.99
N PHE A 63 10.24 -5.69 9.90
CA PHE A 63 10.77 -4.35 9.68
C PHE A 63 9.72 -3.33 10.10
N ASP A 64 9.80 -2.91 11.35
CA ASP A 64 8.89 -1.92 11.91
C ASP A 64 9.40 -0.50 11.63
N LEU A 65 8.73 0.17 10.70
CA LEU A 65 8.94 1.55 10.28
C LEU A 65 7.61 2.33 10.41
N HIS A 66 6.71 1.94 11.33
CA HIS A 66 5.37 2.52 11.43
C HIS A 66 5.38 4.05 11.66
N ASN A 67 6.45 4.62 12.20
CA ASN A 67 6.59 6.07 12.40
C ASN A 67 7.28 6.80 11.23
N GLU A 68 7.68 6.07 10.18
CA GLU A 68 8.43 6.62 9.06
C GLU A 68 7.53 6.84 7.85
N LEU A 69 7.66 8.03 7.23
CA LEU A 69 7.03 8.34 5.94
C LEU A 69 7.98 7.95 4.81
N VAL A 70 7.70 6.82 4.16
CA VAL A 70 8.54 6.24 3.12
C VAL A 70 7.98 6.57 1.73
N PRO A 71 8.76 7.11 0.79
CA PRO A 71 8.34 7.24 -0.60
C PRO A 71 7.95 5.89 -1.21
N TYR A 72 6.83 5.82 -1.93
CA TYR A 72 6.27 4.57 -2.43
C TYR A 72 7.27 3.75 -3.26
N GLY A 73 7.94 4.39 -4.22
CA GLY A 73 8.94 3.73 -5.08
C GLY A 73 10.10 3.08 -4.30
N LYS A 74 10.49 3.65 -3.16
CA LYS A 74 11.55 3.11 -2.30
C LYS A 74 11.08 1.84 -1.59
N ALA A 75 9.90 1.86 -0.98
CA ALA A 75 9.32 0.67 -0.37
C ALA A 75 9.02 -0.44 -1.39
N TRP A 76 8.61 -0.06 -2.61
CA TRP A 76 8.41 -1.01 -3.69
C TRP A 76 9.73 -1.69 -4.13
N ALA A 77 10.83 -0.93 -4.20
CA ALA A 77 12.14 -1.51 -4.46
C ALA A 77 12.56 -2.52 -3.37
N TRP A 78 12.31 -2.20 -2.10
CA TRP A 78 12.56 -3.12 -0.98
C TRP A 78 11.76 -4.42 -1.09
N GLN A 79 10.47 -4.34 -1.40
CA GLN A 79 9.62 -5.52 -1.60
C GLN A 79 10.19 -6.43 -2.68
N LYS A 80 10.56 -5.87 -3.84
CA LYS A 80 11.12 -6.64 -4.95
C LYS A 80 12.44 -7.33 -4.58
N GLU A 81 13.30 -6.63 -3.85
CA GLU A 81 14.58 -7.18 -3.41
C GLU A 81 14.39 -8.34 -2.41
N LEU A 82 13.50 -8.19 -1.43
CA LEU A 82 13.18 -9.26 -0.48
C LEU A 82 12.55 -10.47 -1.18
N VAL A 83 11.65 -10.25 -2.13
CA VAL A 83 11.08 -11.34 -2.95
C VAL A 83 12.17 -12.05 -3.74
N ARG A 84 13.10 -11.31 -4.35
CA ARG A 84 14.23 -11.87 -5.09
C ARG A 84 15.12 -12.75 -4.19
N GLN A 85 15.44 -12.27 -3.00
CA GLN A 85 16.24 -13.01 -2.02
C GLN A 85 15.54 -14.30 -1.58
N LYS A 86 14.25 -14.22 -1.21
CA LYS A 86 13.47 -15.40 -0.80
C LYS A 86 13.31 -16.41 -1.93
N LYS A 87 13.09 -15.96 -3.18
CA LYS A 87 13.06 -16.86 -4.34
C LYS A 87 14.37 -17.62 -4.51
N ALA A 88 15.51 -16.95 -4.34
CA ALA A 88 16.82 -17.60 -4.43
C ALA A 88 17.04 -18.63 -3.31
N SER A 89 16.60 -18.34 -2.08
CA SER A 89 16.63 -19.31 -0.96
C SER A 89 15.77 -20.52 -1.26
N ILE A 90 14.52 -20.31 -1.71
CA ILE A 90 13.58 -21.40 -2.07
C ILE A 90 14.14 -22.27 -3.19
N GLN A 91 14.76 -21.68 -4.21
CA GLN A 91 15.39 -22.42 -5.32
C GLN A 91 16.60 -23.25 -4.88
N SER A 92 17.26 -22.83 -3.80
CA SER A 92 18.42 -23.51 -3.22
C SER A 92 18.03 -24.47 -2.09
N ASP A 93 16.73 -24.72 -1.91
CA ASP A 93 16.16 -25.53 -0.81
C ASP A 93 16.60 -25.07 0.60
N VAL A 94 16.87 -23.77 0.73
CA VAL A 94 17.19 -23.12 1.99
C VAL A 94 15.91 -22.54 2.57
N ASP A 95 15.55 -22.99 3.77
CA ASP A 95 14.42 -22.39 4.48
C ASP A 95 14.69 -20.91 4.79
N CYS A 96 13.70 -20.06 4.55
CA CYS A 96 13.78 -18.64 4.84
C CYS A 96 12.56 -18.22 5.66
N PRO A 97 12.74 -17.39 6.71
CA PRO A 97 11.63 -16.88 7.50
C PRO A 97 10.71 -16.04 6.62
N ASP A 98 9.45 -15.87 7.05
CA ASP A 98 8.58 -14.87 6.42
C ASP A 98 9.05 -13.46 6.78
N THR A 99 8.62 -12.46 6.02
CA THR A 99 8.96 -11.05 6.31
C THR A 99 7.71 -10.19 6.34
N LEU A 100 7.67 -9.23 7.26
CA LEU A 100 6.67 -8.17 7.32
C LEU A 100 7.36 -6.81 7.31
N ILE A 101 6.99 -5.95 6.37
CA ILE A 101 7.33 -4.52 6.44
C ILE A 101 6.10 -3.76 6.92
N VAL A 102 6.26 -2.91 7.94
CA VAL A 102 5.22 -2.02 8.46
C VAL A 102 5.70 -0.58 8.30
N LEU A 103 4.93 0.27 7.63
CA LEU A 103 5.33 1.66 7.36
C LEU A 103 4.13 2.57 7.11
N GLN A 104 4.41 3.85 6.85
CA GLN A 104 3.47 4.78 6.25
C GLN A 104 4.05 5.35 4.95
N HIS A 105 3.19 5.82 4.05
CA HIS A 105 3.62 6.48 2.82
C HIS A 105 3.43 8.00 2.89
N GLN A 106 4.31 8.71 2.18
CA GLN A 106 3.98 10.05 1.70
C GLN A 106 2.73 9.97 0.81
N PRO A 107 1.93 11.05 0.67
CA PRO A 107 0.74 11.05 -0.17
C PRO A 107 1.04 10.51 -1.58
N VAL A 108 0.30 9.48 -1.99
CA VAL A 108 0.55 8.77 -3.25
C VAL A 108 -0.72 8.05 -3.73
N TYR A 109 -0.92 8.03 -5.04
CA TYR A 109 -1.89 7.15 -5.69
C TYR A 109 -1.18 5.95 -6.29
N THR A 110 -1.77 4.78 -6.13
CA THR A 110 -1.32 3.57 -6.82
C THR A 110 -2.44 3.05 -7.71
N MET A 111 -2.05 2.56 -8.88
CA MET A 111 -2.91 2.01 -9.92
C MET A 111 -2.58 0.53 -10.04
N GLY A 112 -3.52 -0.35 -9.67
CA GLY A 112 -3.35 -1.79 -9.85
C GLY A 112 -3.64 -2.27 -11.27
N THR A 113 -3.51 -3.56 -11.52
CA THR A 113 -3.71 -4.16 -12.85
C THR A 113 -5.13 -4.01 -13.38
N GLY A 114 -6.13 -3.87 -12.51
CA GLY A 114 -7.53 -3.63 -12.87
C GLY A 114 -7.88 -2.16 -13.10
N SER A 115 -6.92 -1.24 -13.06
CA SER A 115 -7.20 0.21 -13.17
C SER A 115 -6.94 0.78 -14.57
N SER A 116 -7.82 1.69 -15.01
CA SER A 116 -7.58 2.66 -16.08
C SER A 116 -7.43 4.08 -15.50
N GLU A 117 -7.00 5.03 -16.34
CA GLU A 117 -6.93 6.45 -15.96
C GLU A 117 -8.32 7.04 -15.67
N ASP A 118 -9.40 6.44 -16.19
CA ASP A 118 -10.79 6.91 -15.98
C ASP A 118 -11.26 6.78 -14.53
N TYR A 119 -10.58 5.96 -13.72
CA TYR A 119 -10.83 5.88 -12.28
C TYR A 119 -10.19 7.01 -11.50
N LEU A 120 -9.40 7.87 -12.15
CA LEU A 120 -8.83 9.06 -11.55
C LEU A 120 -9.75 10.26 -11.81
N ASN A 121 -10.10 10.97 -10.75
CA ASN A 121 -10.85 12.22 -10.85
C ASN A 121 -9.93 13.42 -11.21
N PHE A 122 -8.75 13.16 -11.76
CA PHE A 122 -7.74 14.14 -12.15
C PHE A 122 -6.90 13.63 -13.32
N ASP A 123 -6.32 14.56 -14.08
CA ASP A 123 -5.35 14.24 -15.13
C ASP A 123 -4.03 13.76 -14.49
N VAL A 124 -3.56 12.57 -14.89
CA VAL A 124 -2.30 11.97 -14.42
C VAL A 124 -1.12 12.93 -14.59
N LYS A 125 -1.09 13.74 -15.66
CA LYS A 125 -0.02 14.71 -15.92
C LYS A 125 -0.01 15.87 -14.94
N ASN A 126 -1.14 16.12 -14.29
CA ASN A 126 -1.37 17.20 -13.33
C ASN A 126 -1.86 16.66 -11.99
N ALA A 127 -1.45 15.44 -11.62
CA ALA A 127 -1.89 14.79 -10.41
C ALA A 127 -1.45 15.57 -9.16
N PRO A 128 -2.29 15.63 -8.10
CA PRO A 128 -1.94 16.36 -6.89
C PRO A 128 -0.83 15.67 -6.08
N PHE A 129 -0.64 14.37 -6.30
CA PHE A 129 0.39 13.54 -5.68
C PHE A 129 0.93 12.53 -6.70
N ASP A 130 2.06 11.90 -6.38
CA ASP A 130 2.68 10.89 -7.24
C ASP A 130 1.70 9.77 -7.57
N VAL A 131 1.71 9.32 -8.84
CA VAL A 131 0.89 8.20 -9.32
C VAL A 131 1.81 7.08 -9.77
N HIS A 132 1.66 5.90 -9.18
CA HIS A 132 2.42 4.71 -9.54
C HIS A 132 1.51 3.64 -10.14
N ARG A 133 1.86 3.15 -11.33
CA ARG A 133 1.29 1.89 -11.85
C ARG A 133 2.04 0.71 -11.25
N THR A 134 1.30 -0.30 -10.82
CA THR A 134 1.80 -1.39 -9.99
C THR A 134 1.21 -2.72 -10.45
N GLU A 135 1.89 -3.81 -10.11
CA GLU A 135 1.47 -5.19 -10.45
C GLU A 135 0.43 -5.74 -9.48
N ARG A 136 -0.06 -4.93 -8.52
CA ARG A 136 -1.04 -5.37 -7.55
C ARG A 136 -2.41 -5.53 -8.20
N GLY A 137 -3.20 -6.50 -7.76
CA GLY A 137 -4.60 -6.61 -8.12
C GLY A 137 -5.43 -5.41 -7.62
N GLY A 138 -6.61 -5.24 -8.22
CA GLY A 138 -7.55 -4.16 -7.89
C GLY A 138 -7.33 -2.87 -8.67
N GLU A 139 -8.17 -1.88 -8.37
CA GLU A 139 -8.25 -0.61 -9.08
C GLU A 139 -7.27 0.44 -8.49
N VAL A 140 -7.66 1.71 -8.44
CA VAL A 140 -6.89 2.80 -7.84
C VAL A 140 -7.02 2.78 -6.31
N THR A 141 -5.95 3.11 -5.60
CA THR A 141 -6.03 3.43 -4.16
C THR A 141 -5.09 4.58 -3.79
N TYR A 142 -5.35 5.18 -2.64
CA TYR A 142 -4.54 6.26 -2.07
C TYR A 142 -3.86 5.77 -0.79
N HIS A 143 -2.60 6.18 -0.63
CA HIS A 143 -1.86 6.06 0.62
C HIS A 143 -1.33 7.41 1.07
N GLY A 144 -1.21 7.60 2.38
CA GLY A 144 -0.71 8.85 2.95
C GLY A 144 -0.47 8.76 4.46
N PRO A 145 -0.01 9.86 5.06
CA PRO A 145 0.25 9.94 6.49
C PRO A 145 -1.00 9.59 7.32
N GLY A 146 -0.80 8.86 8.42
CA GLY A 146 -1.86 8.32 9.27
C GLY A 146 -2.40 6.97 8.82
N GLN A 147 -2.07 6.51 7.61
CA GLN A 147 -2.44 5.18 7.12
C GLN A 147 -1.29 4.20 7.33
N LEU A 148 -1.50 3.22 8.21
CA LEU A 148 -0.57 2.10 8.37
C LEU A 148 -0.65 1.17 7.16
N VAL A 149 0.49 0.92 6.53
CA VAL A 149 0.63 0.02 5.38
C VAL A 149 1.53 -1.15 5.77
N MET A 150 1.08 -2.35 5.44
CA MET A 150 1.78 -3.61 5.72
C MET A 150 2.06 -4.36 4.43
N TYR A 151 3.29 -4.84 4.26
CA TYR A 151 3.71 -5.70 3.17
C TYR A 151 4.20 -7.05 3.72
N PRO A 152 3.31 -8.03 3.92
CA PRO A 152 3.69 -9.39 4.22
C PRO A 152 4.27 -10.05 2.96
N ILE A 153 5.47 -10.60 3.09
CA ILE A 153 6.20 -11.33 2.06
C ILE A 153 6.41 -12.75 2.58
N ILE A 154 5.48 -13.63 2.20
CA ILE A 154 5.28 -14.95 2.80
C ILE A 154 5.58 -16.05 1.77
N ASN A 155 6.29 -17.09 2.20
CA ASN A 155 6.43 -18.31 1.42
C ASN A 155 5.23 -19.25 1.66
N LEU A 156 4.22 -19.21 0.78
CA LEU A 156 3.00 -20.01 0.95
C LEU A 156 3.20 -21.54 0.96
N ARG A 157 4.36 -22.05 0.51
CA ARG A 157 4.70 -23.48 0.62
C ARG A 157 4.87 -23.93 2.06
N ASN A 158 5.30 -23.02 2.92
CA ASN A 158 5.46 -23.25 4.35
C ASN A 158 4.13 -23.19 5.11
N HIS A 159 3.04 -22.85 4.41
CA HIS A 159 1.71 -22.65 4.98
C HIS A 159 0.67 -23.40 4.14
N LYS A 160 -0.12 -22.66 3.36
CA LYS A 160 -1.09 -23.19 2.40
C LYS A 160 -0.94 -22.45 1.09
N MET A 161 -0.71 -23.19 0.00
CA MET A 161 -0.60 -22.68 -1.37
C MET A 161 -1.97 -22.29 -1.95
N ASP A 162 -2.66 -21.36 -1.28
CA ASP A 162 -4.00 -20.90 -1.63
C ASP A 162 -4.10 -19.40 -1.40
N LEU A 163 -4.32 -18.66 -2.48
CA LEU A 163 -4.43 -17.20 -2.45
C LEU A 163 -5.67 -16.75 -1.65
N HIS A 164 -6.80 -17.43 -1.78
CA HIS A 164 -8.02 -17.07 -1.04
C HIS A 164 -7.79 -17.26 0.46
N TRP A 165 -7.17 -18.37 0.85
CA TRP A 165 -6.78 -18.58 2.24
C TRP A 165 -5.87 -17.45 2.74
N TYR A 166 -4.85 -17.09 1.97
CA TYR A 166 -3.93 -16.01 2.36
C TYR A 166 -4.68 -14.68 2.58
N LEU A 167 -5.52 -14.28 1.64
CA LEU A 167 -6.29 -13.02 1.74
C LEU A 167 -7.28 -13.05 2.91
N ARG A 168 -7.97 -14.16 3.13
CA ARG A 168 -8.88 -14.32 4.28
C ARG A 168 -8.13 -14.30 5.61
N SER A 169 -6.91 -14.84 5.65
CA SER A 169 -6.04 -14.79 6.83
C SER A 169 -5.61 -13.35 7.13
N LEU A 170 -5.28 -12.54 6.13
CA LEU A 170 -4.99 -11.11 6.34
C LEU A 170 -6.19 -10.35 6.90
N GLU A 171 -7.38 -10.58 6.34
CA GLU A 171 -8.63 -10.01 6.89
C GLU A 171 -8.84 -10.42 8.34
N GLU A 172 -8.53 -11.67 8.69
CA GLU A 172 -8.70 -12.18 10.06
C GLU A 172 -7.79 -11.48 11.06
N VAL A 173 -6.52 -11.27 10.69
CA VAL A 173 -5.56 -10.52 11.52
C VAL A 173 -6.09 -9.12 11.82
N VAL A 174 -6.60 -8.43 10.80
CA VAL A 174 -7.14 -7.07 10.95
C VAL A 174 -8.40 -7.06 11.81
N LEU A 175 -9.33 -7.98 11.58
CA LEU A 175 -10.54 -8.11 12.40
C LEU A 175 -10.22 -8.31 13.88
N ARG A 176 -9.26 -9.20 14.18
CA ARG A 176 -8.82 -9.46 15.54
C ARG A 176 -8.15 -8.23 16.16
N ALA A 177 -7.27 -7.55 15.43
CA ALA A 177 -6.61 -6.34 15.92
C ALA A 177 -7.61 -5.21 16.21
N LEU A 178 -8.57 -4.99 15.32
CA LEU A 178 -9.63 -3.99 15.51
C LEU A 178 -10.48 -4.29 16.74
N LEU A 179 -10.85 -5.56 16.94
CA LEU A 179 -11.64 -5.97 18.09
C LEU A 179 -10.83 -5.88 19.39
N SER A 180 -9.61 -6.41 19.42
CA SER A 180 -8.83 -6.55 20.66
C SER A 180 -8.23 -5.23 21.14
N ALA A 181 -7.70 -4.40 20.24
CA ALA A 181 -7.03 -3.16 20.60
C ALA A 181 -7.98 -1.97 20.67
N PHE A 182 -9.06 -1.97 19.90
CA PHE A 182 -9.93 -0.80 19.73
C PHE A 182 -11.41 -1.07 20.04
N SER A 183 -11.80 -2.32 20.36
CA SER A 183 -13.20 -2.71 20.55
C SER A 183 -14.10 -2.40 19.34
N ILE A 184 -13.50 -2.30 18.15
CA ILE A 184 -14.23 -2.04 16.90
C ILE A 184 -14.73 -3.37 16.34
N LYS A 185 -16.05 -3.52 16.25
CA LYS A 185 -16.67 -4.64 15.55
C LYS A 185 -16.67 -4.37 14.04
N ALA A 186 -15.85 -5.13 13.33
CA ALA A 186 -15.78 -5.11 11.88
C ALA A 186 -16.13 -6.48 11.31
N SER A 187 -16.40 -6.56 10.01
CA SER A 187 -16.77 -7.78 9.31
C SER A 187 -16.21 -7.81 7.89
N ARG A 188 -16.33 -8.98 7.26
CA ARG A 188 -16.19 -9.16 5.82
C ARG A 188 -17.55 -8.93 5.18
N LEU A 189 -17.60 -8.28 4.02
CA LEU A 189 -18.81 -8.15 3.23
C LEU A 189 -18.73 -9.08 2.02
N GLU A 190 -19.78 -9.84 1.77
CA GLU A 190 -19.84 -10.73 0.61
C GLU A 190 -19.75 -9.92 -0.69
N GLY A 191 -18.95 -10.40 -1.65
CA GLY A 191 -18.67 -9.69 -2.91
C GLY A 191 -17.67 -8.53 -2.81
N PHE A 192 -17.25 -8.11 -1.60
CA PHE A 192 -16.29 -7.02 -1.40
C PHE A 192 -15.01 -7.49 -0.71
N THR A 193 -13.87 -7.00 -1.19
CA THR A 193 -12.57 -7.26 -0.55
C THR A 193 -12.34 -6.36 0.65
N GLY A 194 -11.61 -6.86 1.66
CA GLY A 194 -11.18 -6.06 2.81
C GLY A 194 -12.06 -6.20 4.04
N VAL A 195 -11.79 -5.36 5.04
CA VAL A 195 -12.51 -5.35 6.33
C VAL A 195 -13.29 -4.06 6.47
N TRP A 196 -14.53 -4.18 6.94
CA TRP A 196 -15.54 -3.12 6.94
C TRP A 196 -16.16 -2.93 8.31
N ALA A 197 -16.38 -1.69 8.71
CA ALA A 197 -17.24 -1.34 9.84
C ALA A 197 -18.64 -0.97 9.34
N GLY A 198 -19.60 -1.87 9.58
CA GLY A 198 -20.91 -1.79 8.95
C GLY A 198 -20.82 -1.91 7.42
N MET A 199 -21.80 -1.34 6.71
CA MET A 199 -21.88 -1.40 5.25
C MET A 199 -21.20 -0.23 4.52
N LEU A 200 -20.70 0.77 5.25
CA LEU A 200 -20.30 2.06 4.66
C LEU A 200 -18.80 2.37 4.81
N TYR A 201 -18.14 1.86 5.86
CA TYR A 201 -16.77 2.26 6.18
C TYR A 201 -15.80 1.11 5.92
N LYS A 202 -14.96 1.26 4.88
CA LYS A 202 -13.84 0.34 4.63
C LYS A 202 -12.68 0.71 5.55
N LEU A 203 -12.32 -0.17 6.46
CA LEU A 203 -11.23 0.04 7.43
C LEU A 203 -9.90 -0.53 6.94
N PHE A 204 -9.94 -1.52 6.05
CA PHE A 204 -8.76 -2.15 5.50
C PHE A 204 -9.00 -2.56 4.06
N LEU A 205 -7.99 -2.32 3.24
CA LEU A 205 -7.90 -2.75 1.87
C LEU A 205 -6.55 -3.43 1.67
N TYR A 206 -6.55 -4.52 0.94
CA TYR A 206 -5.35 -5.18 0.45
C TYR A 206 -5.30 -5.10 -1.07
N GLY A 207 -4.08 -4.96 -1.59
CA GLY A 207 -3.74 -5.32 -2.96
C GLY A 207 -2.64 -6.37 -2.89
N TYR A 208 -2.69 -7.36 -3.76
CA TYR A 208 -1.69 -8.42 -3.82
C TYR A 208 -0.98 -8.34 -5.16
N ILE A 209 0.34 -8.44 -5.15
CA ILE A 209 1.13 -8.61 -6.38
C ILE A 209 1.20 -10.10 -6.67
N TYR A 210 0.89 -10.50 -7.91
CA TYR A 210 1.13 -11.87 -8.34
C TYR A 210 2.63 -12.12 -8.42
N PHE A 211 3.24 -12.64 -7.35
CA PHE A 211 4.51 -13.36 -7.46
C PHE A 211 4.30 -14.86 -7.66
N PHE A 212 3.08 -15.26 -8.04
CA PHE A 212 2.64 -16.63 -8.30
C PHE A 212 3.20 -17.23 -9.61
N GLU A 213 3.82 -16.39 -10.46
CA GLU A 213 4.09 -16.73 -11.86
C GLU A 213 5.30 -17.63 -12.13
N LEU A 214 5.96 -18.20 -11.12
CA LEU A 214 7.19 -19.00 -11.32
C LEU A 214 7.14 -20.44 -10.82
N TYR A 215 5.99 -20.96 -10.39
CA TYR A 215 5.89 -22.38 -10.00
C TYR A 215 4.60 -23.11 -10.40
N PHE A 216 3.64 -22.43 -11.02
CA PHE A 216 2.47 -23.13 -11.57
C PHE A 216 2.74 -23.76 -12.94
N TYR A 217 3.77 -23.30 -13.66
CA TYR A 217 4.04 -23.77 -15.03
C TYR A 217 4.88 -25.05 -15.14
N ASP A 218 5.53 -25.51 -14.06
CA ASP A 218 6.42 -26.69 -14.15
C ASP A 218 5.78 -28.03 -13.74
N HIS A 219 4.55 -28.07 -13.20
CA HIS A 219 3.95 -29.36 -12.77
C HIS A 219 2.45 -29.57 -12.96
N LEU A 220 1.80 -28.86 -13.88
CA LEU A 220 0.45 -29.23 -14.33
C LEU A 220 0.42 -29.42 -15.85
N SER A 221 1.04 -30.51 -16.28
CA SER A 221 0.54 -31.29 -17.42
C SER A 221 -0.41 -32.35 -16.88
N ILE A 222 -1.71 -32.07 -16.95
CA ILE A 222 -2.77 -33.06 -17.20
C ILE A 222 -3.71 -32.42 -18.21
#